data_AF-A0A8X6G349-F1
#
_entry.id   AF-A0A8X6G349-F1
#
_cell.length_a   1.000
_cell.length_b   1.000
_cell.length_c   1.000
_cell.angle_alpha   90.00
_cell.angle_beta   90.00
_cell.angle_gamma   90.00
#
_symmetry.space_group_name_H-M   'P 1'
#
loop_
_entity.id
_entity.type
_entity.pdbx_description
1 polymer ?
#
loop_
_entity_poly.entity_id
_entity_poly.type
_entity_poly.pdbx_seq_one_letter_code
_entity_poly.pdbx_strand_id
1 'polypeptide(L)'
;MGKSLSYTTCSNHAMPVISLLNGSKICDLWSLDILGIRDPVENKTRKDIDDDTVSFFEKTVKFNQGRYEVNLPWVEGHPKLLDLQFQSEKRLNTMTSKLISTGKFDSYDK
;
A
#
# COMPACT_ATOMS: atom_id res chain seq x y z
N MET A 1 14.07 -47.08 -8.21
CA MET A 1 14.28 -46.52 -6.85
C MET A 1 15.00 -45.19 -6.99
N GLY A 2 14.26 -44.09 -7.17
CA GLY A 2 14.81 -42.74 -7.29
C GLY A 2 14.51 -41.96 -6.02
N LYS A 3 15.54 -41.41 -5.38
CA LYS A 3 15.43 -40.65 -4.13
C LYS A 3 14.74 -39.31 -4.41
N SER A 4 13.70 -38.96 -3.65
CA SER A 4 13.12 -37.62 -3.66
C SER A 4 14.01 -36.65 -2.88
N LEU A 5 14.31 -35.50 -3.49
CA LEU A 5 15.11 -34.44 -2.91
C LEU A 5 14.18 -33.53 -2.10
N SER A 6 14.25 -33.60 -0.78
CA SER A 6 13.50 -32.69 0.10
C SER A 6 14.19 -31.33 0.13
N TYR A 7 13.54 -30.29 -0.41
CA TYR A 7 13.99 -28.92 -0.22
C TYR A 7 13.52 -28.42 1.15
N THR A 8 14.48 -28.18 2.04
CA THR A 8 14.27 -27.43 3.28
C THR A 8 13.96 -25.98 2.93
N THR A 9 12.77 -25.50 3.26
CA THR A 9 12.39 -24.10 3.12
C THR A 9 13.03 -23.27 4.23
N CYS A 10 13.95 -22.37 3.85
CA CYS A 10 14.41 -21.30 4.73
C CYS A 10 13.37 -20.18 4.75
N SER A 11 12.98 -19.76 5.96
CA SER A 11 12.03 -18.69 6.24
C SER A 11 12.49 -17.37 5.63
N ASN A 12 11.94 -17.03 4.47
CA ASN A 12 11.89 -15.67 3.97
C ASN A 12 10.41 -15.30 3.89
N HIS A 13 9.98 -14.35 4.73
CA HIS A 13 8.67 -13.69 4.62
C HIS A 13 8.64 -12.81 3.36
N ALA A 14 8.77 -13.42 2.19
CA ALA A 14 8.37 -12.83 0.93
C ALA A 14 6.85 -13.01 0.82
N MET A 15 6.10 -11.90 0.74
CA MET A 15 4.66 -11.93 0.49
C MET A 15 4.40 -12.76 -0.77
N PRO A 16 3.49 -13.75 -0.76
CA PRO A 16 3.23 -14.57 -1.92
C PRO A 16 2.36 -13.79 -2.90
N VAL A 17 2.95 -12.82 -3.59
CA VAL A 17 2.27 -12.09 -4.68
C VAL A 17 1.88 -13.10 -5.77
N ILE A 18 2.73 -14.12 -5.99
CA ILE A 18 2.52 -15.17 -6.99
C ILE A 18 1.21 -15.94 -6.75
N SER A 19 0.82 -16.25 -5.51
CA SER A 19 -0.42 -17.00 -5.26
C SER A 19 -1.69 -16.22 -5.61
N LEU A 20 -1.63 -14.88 -5.61
CA LEU A 20 -2.74 -14.01 -6.00
C LEU A 20 -2.95 -14.01 -7.53
N LEU A 21 -1.90 -14.32 -8.30
CA LEU A 21 -1.91 -14.35 -9.77
C LEU A 21 -2.24 -15.74 -10.35
N ASN A 22 -2.52 -16.75 -9.51
CA ASN A 22 -2.78 -18.13 -9.94
C ASN A 22 -4.00 -18.29 -10.88
N GLY A 23 -4.79 -17.24 -11.11
CA GLY A 23 -5.93 -17.22 -12.04
C GLY A 23 -5.76 -16.34 -13.29
N SER A 24 -4.65 -15.60 -13.41
CA SER A 24 -4.39 -14.70 -14.55
C SER A 24 -3.54 -15.40 -15.60
N LYS A 25 -3.83 -15.20 -16.89
CA LYS A 25 -2.95 -15.73 -17.94
C LYS A 25 -1.67 -14.90 -17.92
N ILE A 26 -0.52 -15.55 -18.13
CA ILE A 26 0.78 -14.85 -18.20
C ILE A 26 0.75 -13.68 -19.18
N CYS A 27 0.01 -13.80 -20.29
CA CYS A 27 -0.17 -12.73 -21.28
C CYS A 27 -0.86 -11.50 -20.71
N ASP A 28 -1.77 -11.66 -19.75
CA ASP A 28 -2.48 -10.53 -19.13
C ASP A 28 -1.49 -9.67 -18.33
N LEU A 29 -0.49 -10.31 -17.69
CA LEU A 29 0.56 -9.61 -16.94
C LEU A 29 1.48 -8.77 -17.82
N TRP A 30 1.55 -9.09 -19.11
CA TRP A 30 2.31 -8.35 -20.12
C TRP A 30 1.46 -7.39 -20.93
N SER A 31 0.16 -7.25 -20.61
CA SER A 31 -0.66 -6.25 -21.26
C SER A 31 -0.16 -4.85 -20.91
N LEU A 32 -0.04 -3.99 -21.92
CA LEU A 32 0.48 -2.63 -21.75
C LEU A 32 -0.36 -1.83 -20.74
N ASP A 33 -1.67 -2.09 -20.68
CA ASP A 33 -2.58 -1.46 -19.70
C ASP A 33 -2.26 -1.88 -18.26
N ILE A 34 -1.96 -3.16 -18.00
CA ILE A 34 -1.54 -3.65 -16.67
C ILE A 34 -0.12 -3.15 -16.32
N LEU A 35 0.75 -3.01 -17.31
CA LEU A 35 2.10 -2.45 -17.14
C LEU A 35 2.09 -0.91 -17.01
N GLY A 36 0.93 -0.26 -17.16
CA GLY A 36 0.79 1.19 -17.09
C GLY A 36 1.40 1.93 -18.28
N ILE A 37 1.65 1.24 -19.39
CA ILE A 37 2.12 1.81 -20.65
C ILE A 37 0.88 2.11 -21.50
N ARG A 38 0.32 3.30 -21.35
CA ARG A 38 -0.82 3.77 -22.16
C ARG A 38 -0.38 4.68 -23.30
N ASP A 39 -1.23 4.77 -24.33
CA ASP A 39 -0.92 5.55 -25.53
C ASP A 39 -0.65 7.02 -25.19
N PRO A 40 0.34 7.68 -25.85
CA PRO A 40 0.68 9.07 -25.58
C PRO A 40 -0.48 10.06 -25.76
N VAL A 41 -1.46 9.70 -26.61
CA VAL A 41 -2.68 10.48 -26.87
C VAL A 41 -3.65 10.46 -25.69
N GLU A 42 -3.61 9.42 -24.85
CA GLU A 42 -4.48 9.28 -23.67
C GLU A 42 -3.83 9.84 -22.39
N ASN A 43 -2.52 10.13 -22.43
CA ASN A 43 -1.81 10.70 -21.30
C ASN A 43 -1.89 12.23 -21.32
N LYS A 44 -2.40 12.80 -20.22
CA LYS A 44 -2.23 14.23 -19.93
C LYS A 44 -0.76 14.61 -20.09
N THR A 45 -0.47 15.77 -20.67
CA THR A 45 0.92 16.20 -20.75
C THR A 45 1.45 16.41 -19.33
N ARG A 46 2.77 16.29 -19.12
CA ARG A 46 3.37 16.53 -17.81
C ARG A 46 2.96 17.89 -17.22
N LYS A 47 2.85 18.89 -18.09
CA LYS A 47 2.40 20.23 -17.71
C LYS A 47 0.97 20.24 -17.19
N ASP A 48 0.05 19.54 -17.86
CA ASP A 48 -1.34 19.47 -17.41
C ASP A 48 -1.45 18.74 -16.05
N ILE A 49 -0.61 17.72 -15.80
CA ILE A 49 -0.55 17.01 -14.52
C ILE A 49 -0.03 17.94 -13.42
N ASP A 50 1.01 18.73 -13.70
CA ASP A 50 1.58 19.67 -12.76
C ASP A 50 0.57 20.78 -12.41
N ASP A 51 -0.09 21.36 -13.42
CA ASP A 51 -1.13 22.39 -13.25
C ASP A 51 -2.33 21.85 -12.46
N ASP A 52 -2.79 20.63 -12.75
CA ASP A 52 -3.85 19.95 -12.01
C ASP A 52 -3.44 19.73 -10.54
N THR A 53 -2.20 19.30 -10.29
CA THR A 53 -1.67 19.04 -8.95
C THR A 53 -1.61 20.31 -8.11
N VAL A 54 -1.13 21.42 -8.68
CA VAL A 54 -1.11 22.73 -8.02
C VAL A 54 -2.53 23.18 -7.69
N SER A 55 -3.45 23.07 -8.65
CA SER A 55 -4.85 23.44 -8.42
C SER A 55 -5.52 22.61 -7.32
N PHE A 56 -5.20 21.31 -7.25
CA PHE A 56 -5.72 20.41 -6.24
C PHE A 56 -5.14 20.72 -4.85
N PHE A 57 -3.84 21.02 -4.77
CA PHE A 57 -3.17 21.44 -3.56
C PHE A 57 -3.84 22.70 -2.97
N GLU A 58 -4.02 23.74 -3.79
CA GLU A 58 -4.65 25.00 -3.36
C GLU A 58 -6.10 24.80 -2.89
N LYS A 59 -6.85 23.90 -3.52
CA LYS A 59 -8.23 23.58 -3.12
C LYS A 59 -8.33 22.81 -1.81
N THR A 60 -7.32 22.00 -1.49
CA THR A 60 -7.40 21.02 -0.39
C THR A 60 -6.57 21.39 0.82
N VAL A 61 -5.65 22.35 0.70
CA VAL A 61 -4.89 22.88 1.83
C VAL A 61 -5.84 23.53 2.84
N LYS A 62 -5.71 23.11 4.10
CA LYS A 62 -6.45 23.63 5.25
C LYS A 62 -5.49 23.83 6.40
N PHE A 63 -5.68 24.89 7.17
CA PHE A 63 -4.95 25.10 8.41
C PHE A 63 -5.78 24.58 9.58
N ASN A 64 -5.24 23.63 10.32
CA ASN A 64 -5.91 23.00 11.45
C ASN A 64 -4.95 22.93 12.64
N GLN A 65 -5.32 23.55 13.76
CA GLN A 65 -4.58 23.48 15.03
C GLN A 65 -3.05 23.66 14.92
N GLY A 66 -2.58 24.59 14.10
CA GLY A 66 -1.15 24.87 13.95
C GLY A 66 -0.43 24.07 12.86
N ARG A 67 -1.12 23.19 12.13
CA ARG A 67 -0.56 22.43 10.98
C ARG A 67 -1.34 22.67 9.70
N TYR A 68 -0.65 22.61 8.57
CA TYR A 68 -1.29 22.54 7.27
C TYR A 68 -1.64 21.07 6.94
N GLU A 69 -2.89 20.83 6.64
CA GLU A 69 -3.43 19.56 6.18
C GLU A 69 -3.75 19.71 4.69
N VAL A 70 -3.29 18.80 3.85
CA VAL A 70 -3.55 18.79 2.41
C VAL A 70 -4.04 17.40 2.06
N ASN A 71 -5.02 17.30 1.15
CA ASN A 71 -5.41 15.99 0.66
C ASN A 71 -4.33 15.46 -0.28
N LEU A 72 -4.10 14.15 -0.28
CA LEU A 72 -3.16 13.54 -1.20
C LEU A 72 -3.72 13.62 -2.63
N PRO A 73 -2.89 13.97 -3.63
CA PRO A 73 -3.28 13.94 -5.02
C PRO A 73 -3.38 12.47 -5.46
N TRP A 74 -4.56 11.89 -5.29
CA TRP A 74 -4.86 10.59 -5.89
C TRP A 74 -5.18 10.77 -7.36
N VAL A 75 -4.90 9.75 -8.15
CA VAL A 75 -5.44 9.64 -9.50
C VAL A 75 -6.96 9.82 -9.44
N GLU A 76 -7.50 10.62 -10.37
CA GLU A 76 -8.94 10.85 -10.47
C GLU A 76 -9.69 9.51 -10.55
N GLY A 77 -10.67 9.31 -9.67
CA GLY A 77 -11.42 8.04 -9.58
C GLY A 77 -10.81 6.95 -8.70
N HIS A 78 -9.74 7.22 -7.93
CA HIS A 78 -9.21 6.25 -6.98
C HIS A 78 -10.25 5.89 -5.89
N PRO A 79 -10.41 4.61 -5.51
CA PRO A 79 -11.32 4.21 -4.44
C PRO A 79 -10.96 4.90 -3.12
N LYS A 80 -11.96 5.16 -2.28
CA LYS A 80 -11.75 5.71 -0.94
C LYS A 80 -10.80 4.78 -0.17
N LEU A 81 -9.82 5.37 0.52
CA LEU A 81 -8.96 4.61 1.42
C LEU A 81 -9.82 3.88 2.45
N LEU A 82 -9.45 2.64 2.75
CA LEU A 82 -10.09 1.87 3.79
C LEU A 82 -9.86 2.57 5.13
N ASP A 83 -10.94 2.82 5.87
CA ASP A 83 -10.83 3.28 7.25
C ASP A 83 -10.41 2.09 8.13
N LEU A 84 -9.11 2.03 8.40
CA LEU A 84 -8.47 1.00 9.21
C LEU A 84 -8.17 1.49 10.63
N GLN A 85 -8.72 2.64 11.05
CA GLN A 85 -8.45 3.20 12.38
C GLN A 85 -8.83 2.19 13.47
N PHE A 86 -10.06 1.70 13.46
CA PHE A 86 -10.55 0.73 14.43
C PHE A 86 -9.71 -0.55 14.46
N GLN A 87 -9.34 -1.09 13.29
CA GLN A 87 -8.56 -2.32 13.22
C GLN A 87 -7.14 -2.11 13.75
N SER A 88 -6.54 -0.96 13.44
CA SER A 88 -5.20 -0.59 13.92
C SER A 88 -5.19 -0.39 15.43
N GLU A 89 -6.19 0.30 15.96
CA GLU A 89 -6.38 0.50 17.40
C GLU A 89 -6.58 -0.83 18.13
N LYS A 90 -7.45 -1.71 17.60
CA LYS A 90 -7.66 -3.05 18.18
C LYS A 90 -6.38 -3.87 18.20
N ARG A 91 -5.59 -3.83 17.12
CA ARG A 91 -4.29 -4.51 17.06
C ARG A 91 -3.32 -3.94 18.09
N LEU A 92 -3.24 -2.62 18.20
CA LEU A 92 -2.43 -1.92 19.19
C LEU A 92 -2.79 -2.38 20.60
N ASN A 93 -4.06 -2.25 20.99
CA ASN A 93 -4.53 -2.64 22.32
C ASN A 93 -4.25 -4.12 22.64
N THR A 94 -4.50 -5.01 21.66
CA THR A 94 -4.24 -6.44 21.84
C THR A 94 -2.74 -6.72 22.02
N MET A 95 -1.89 -6.07 21.24
CA MET A 95 -0.44 -6.24 21.32
C MET A 95 0.11 -5.67 22.63
N THR A 96 -0.35 -4.49 23.04
CA THR A 96 -0.02 -3.86 24.31
C THR A 96 -0.38 -4.74 25.49
N SER A 97 -1.60 -5.30 25.53
CA SER A 97 -2.00 -6.24 26.58
C SER A 97 -1.11 -7.48 26.65
N LYS A 98 -0.71 -8.03 25.49
CA LYS A 98 0.23 -9.17 25.43
C LYS A 98 1.63 -8.80 25.91
N LEU A 99 2.11 -7.61 25.60
CA LEU A 99 3.43 -7.13 26.04
C LEU A 99 3.46 -6.92 27.55
N ILE A 100 2.39 -6.35 28.11
CA ILE A 100 2.23 -6.20 29.56
C ILE A 100 2.19 -7.58 30.23
N SER A 101 1.39 -8.52 29.72
CA SER A 101 1.30 -9.87 30.32
C SER A 101 2.61 -10.66 30.25
N THR A 102 3.48 -10.35 29.30
CA THR A 102 4.79 -11.00 29.14
C THR A 102 5.93 -10.24 29.79
N GLY A 103 5.66 -9.11 30.45
CA GLY A 103 6.68 -8.27 31.10
C GLY A 103 7.67 -7.64 30.11
N LYS A 104 7.31 -7.51 28.84
CA LYS A 104 8.17 -6.99 27.77
C LYS A 104 7.85 -5.57 27.36
N PHE A 105 6.82 -4.95 27.96
CA PHE A 105 6.36 -3.62 27.58
C PHE A 105 7.48 -2.56 27.65
N ASP A 106 8.18 -2.49 28.78
CA ASP A 106 9.25 -1.50 29.05
C ASP A 106 10.47 -1.61 28.12
N SER A 107 10.64 -2.74 27.44
CA SER A 107 11.74 -2.91 26.47
C SER A 107 11.55 -2.12 25.18
N TYR A 108 10.31 -1.71 24.89
CA TYR A 108 9.94 -0.95 23.69
C TYR A 108 9.67 0.54 23.98
N ASP A 109 9.70 0.97 25.24
CA ASP A 109 9.49 2.36 25.67
C ASP A 109 10.82 3.14 25.79
N LYS A 110 11.82 2.74 24.98
CA LYS A 110 13.15 3.35 24.87
C LYS A 110 13.31 4.06 23.54
#